data_AF-A0AAW8AQM7-F1
#
_entry.id   AF-A0AAW8AQM7-F1
#
_cell.length_a   1.000
_cell.length_b   1.000
_cell.length_c   1.000
_cell.angle_alpha   90.00
_cell.angle_beta   90.00
_cell.angle_gamma   90.00
#
_symmetry.space_group_name_H-M   'P 1'
#
loop_
_entity.id
_entity.type
_entity.pdbx_description
1 polymer ?
#
loop_
_entity_poly.entity_id
_entity_poly.type
_entity_poly.pdbx_seq_one_letter_code
_entity_poly.pdbx_strand_id
1 'polypeptide(L)' 'IFISHTEATAKPGATGRPVPGYQACILDDAGRPLPRGQVGRLAVKGPTGCRYLADDRQRQYVHDGWNLTGDAYLLDEDGD' A
#
# COMPACT_ATOMS: atom_id res chain seq x y z
N ILE A 1 6.69 -5.88 7.18
CA ILE A 1 6.77 -4.44 6.84
C ILE A 1 6.87 -4.33 5.31
N PHE A 2 6.06 -3.49 4.65
CA PHE A 2 5.98 -3.41 3.18
C PHE A 2 6.39 -2.03 2.61
N ILE A 3 6.28 -0.94 3.38
CA ILE A 3 6.89 0.37 3.09
C ILE A 3 7.97 0.63 4.15
N SER A 4 9.14 1.11 3.74
CA SER A 4 10.23 1.51 4.65
C SER A 4 11.20 2.47 3.97
N HIS A 5 12.04 3.12 4.76
CA HIS A 5 13.22 3.84 4.30
C HIS A 5 14.49 3.29 4.96
N THR A 6 15.65 3.70 4.44
CA THR A 6 16.94 3.58 5.14
C THR A 6 17.26 4.90 5.83
N GLU A 7 18.34 4.99 6.62
CA GLU A 7 18.80 6.27 7.17
C GLU A 7 19.11 7.30 6.07
N ALA A 8 19.71 6.84 4.95
CA ALA A 8 20.10 7.71 3.85
C ALA A 8 18.91 8.24 3.02
N THR A 9 17.76 7.55 3.06
CA THR A 9 16.56 7.91 2.28
C THR A 9 15.41 8.37 3.16
N ALA A 10 15.67 8.64 4.45
CA ALA A 10 14.65 9.11 5.37
C ALA A 10 14.22 10.54 4.99
N LYS A 11 12.91 10.74 4.80
CA LYS A 11 12.30 12.05 4.54
C LYS A 11 11.32 12.36 5.68
N PRO A 12 11.46 13.49 6.39
CA PRO A 12 10.52 13.86 7.44
C PRO A 12 9.08 13.88 6.93
N GLY A 13 8.18 13.18 7.65
CA GLY A 13 6.76 13.08 7.29
C GLY A 13 6.42 11.99 6.27
N ALA A 14 7.40 11.27 5.72
CA ALA A 14 7.18 10.14 4.81
C ALA A 14 7.46 8.80 5.49
N THR A 15 6.73 7.76 5.08
CA THR A 15 6.96 6.38 5.55
C THR A 15 8.08 5.69 4.75
N GLY A 16 8.37 6.18 3.53
CA GLY A 16 9.40 5.65 2.64
C GLY A 16 8.80 4.94 1.44
N ARG A 17 9.52 3.96 0.89
CA ARG A 17 9.17 3.31 -0.39
C ARG A 17 8.83 1.83 -0.19
N PRO A 18 8.17 1.20 -1.18
CA PRO A 18 7.95 -0.24 -1.16
C PRO A 18 9.27 -1.00 -1.00
N VAL A 19 9.31 -1.89 -0.02
CA VAL A 19 10.43 -2.81 0.20
C VAL A 19 10.61 -3.68 -1.05
N PRO A 20 11.84 -4.00 -1.50
CA PRO A 20 12.06 -4.85 -2.66
C PRO A 20 11.21 -6.13 -2.64
N GLY A 21 10.54 -6.41 -3.76
CA GLY A 21 9.60 -7.52 -3.89
C GLY A 21 8.14 -7.17 -3.58
N TYR A 22 7.88 -6.00 -2.98
CA TYR A 22 6.52 -5.48 -2.83
C TYR A 22 6.21 -4.43 -3.90
N GLN A 23 4.93 -4.38 -4.25
CA GLN A 23 4.30 -3.34 -5.04
C GLN A 23 3.29 -2.63 -4.14
N ALA A 24 3.21 -1.31 -4.27
CA ALA A 24 2.22 -0.50 -3.58
C ALA A 24 1.49 0.39 -4.58
N CYS A 25 0.20 0.63 -4.32
CA CYS A 25 -0.65 1.51 -5.10
C CYS A 25 -1.60 2.24 -4.15
N ILE A 26 -1.93 3.49 -4.49
CA ILE A 26 -2.97 4.25 -3.80
C ILE A 26 -4.26 4.12 -4.59
N LEU A 27 -5.32 3.61 -3.96
CA LEU A 27 -6.60 3.35 -4.62
C LEU A 27 -7.69 4.30 -4.10
N ASP A 28 -8.61 4.65 -4.98
CA ASP A 28 -9.87 5.34 -4.63
C ASP A 28 -10.87 4.37 -3.98
N ASP A 29 -12.05 4.90 -3.63
CA ASP A 29 -13.10 4.10 -3.01
C ASP A 29 -13.65 2.99 -3.91
N ALA A 30 -13.57 3.17 -5.22
CA ALA A 30 -13.98 2.19 -6.23
C ALA A 30 -12.86 1.18 -6.58
N GLY A 31 -11.69 1.26 -5.93
CA GLY A 31 -10.56 0.36 -6.16
C GLY A 31 -9.70 0.72 -7.38
N ARG A 32 -9.82 1.95 -7.90
CA ARG A 32 -9.04 2.44 -9.06
C ARG A 32 -7.78 3.18 -8.60
N PRO A 33 -6.64 3.02 -9.29
CA PRO A 33 -5.43 3.78 -8.97
C PRO A 33 -5.66 5.30 -9.02
N LEU A 34 -5.21 5.97 -7.98
CA LEU A 34 -5.18 7.44 -7.91
C LEU A 34 -3.85 7.97 -8.46
N PRO A 35 -3.86 9.18 -9.07
CA PRO A 35 -2.63 9.87 -9.41
C PRO A 35 -1.91 10.35 -8.14
N ARG A 36 -0.64 10.73 -8.30
CA ARG A 36 0.18 11.32 -7.23
C ARG A 36 -0.47 12.56 -6.63
N GLY A 37 -0.21 12.80 -5.35
CA GLY A 37 -0.75 13.93 -4.58
C GLY A 37 -2.19 13.76 -4.10
N GLN A 38 -2.87 12.65 -4.41
CA GLN A 38 -4.20 12.35 -3.87
C GLN A 38 -4.13 11.33 -2.74
N VAL A 39 -4.92 11.57 -1.69
CA VAL A 39 -5.06 10.65 -0.57
C VAL A 39 -6.05 9.55 -0.96
N GLY A 40 -5.68 8.31 -0.71
CA GLY A 40 -6.53 7.14 -0.90
C GLY A 40 -6.09 5.98 -0.02
N ARG A 41 -6.61 4.79 -0.31
CA ARG A 41 -6.31 3.58 0.45
C ARG A 41 -5.03 2.93 -0.06
N LEU A 42 -4.15 2.55 0.86
CA LEU A 42 -2.96 1.79 0.50
C LEU A 42 -3.31 0.34 0.16
N ALA A 43 -2.91 -0.07 -1.05
CA ALA A 43 -2.99 -1.45 -1.52
C ALA A 43 -1.59 -2.01 -1.77
N VAL A 44 -1.30 -3.19 -1.26
CA VAL A 44 0.02 -3.84 -1.38
C VAL A 44 -0.06 -5.25 -1.93
N LYS A 45 0.89 -5.59 -2.79
CA LYS A 45 1.05 -6.93 -3.39
C LYS A 45 2.51 -7.36 -3.26
N GLY A 46 2.76 -8.58 -2.84
CA GLY A 46 4.12 -9.04 -2.57
C GLY A 46 4.21 -10.53 -2.27
N PRO A 47 5.42 -11.02 -1.94
CA PRO A 47 5.69 -12.43 -1.68
C PRO A 47 5.01 -12.94 -0.41
N THR A 48 4.67 -12.04 0.51
CA THR A 48 3.87 -12.35 1.69
C THR A 48 2.66 -11.42 1.73
N GLY A 49 1.56 -11.92 2.28
CA GLY A 49 0.30 -11.20 2.39
C GLY A 49 -0.51 -11.69 3.58
N CYS A 50 -1.61 -11.02 3.86
CA CYS A 50 -2.52 -11.43 4.92
C CYS A 50 -3.52 -12.45 4.37
N ARG A 51 -3.64 -13.58 5.06
CA ARG A 51 -4.69 -14.56 4.80
C ARG A 51 -5.57 -14.69 6.02
N TYR A 52 -6.84 -14.34 5.87
CA TYR A 52 -7.87 -14.60 6.85
C TYR A 52 -8.39 -16.03 6.63
N LEU A 53 -8.22 -16.90 7.62
CA LEU A 53 -8.57 -18.31 7.53
C LEU A 53 -10.08 -18.50 7.72
N ALA A 54 -10.76 -19.01 6.68
CA ALA A 54 -12.19 -19.31 6.67
C ALA A 54 -13.09 -18.13 7.11
N ASP A 55 -12.76 -16.92 6.67
CA ASP A 55 -13.43 -15.68 7.06
C ASP A 55 -13.77 -14.84 5.82
N ASP A 56 -14.98 -14.31 5.78
CA ASP A 56 -15.47 -13.46 4.67
C ASP A 56 -14.65 -12.18 4.51
N ARG A 57 -13.97 -11.72 5.57
CA ARG A 57 -13.00 -10.62 5.51
C ARG A 57 -11.92 -10.84 4.46
N GLN A 58 -11.56 -12.08 4.13
CA GLN A 58 -10.60 -12.35 3.05
C GLN A 58 -11.00 -11.66 1.73
N ARG A 59 -12.31 -11.66 1.40
CA ARG A 59 -12.83 -11.06 0.16
C ARG A 59 -12.94 -9.54 0.24
N GLN A 60 -12.93 -8.98 1.45
CA GLN A 60 -12.99 -7.54 1.70
C GLN A 60 -11.61 -6.89 1.73
N TYR A 61 -10.60 -7.64 2.16
CA TYR A 61 -9.23 -7.13 2.29
C TYR A 61 -8.34 -7.52 1.12
N VAL A 62 -8.70 -8.54 0.34
CA VAL A 62 -7.90 -8.99 -0.81
C VAL A 62 -8.72 -8.94 -2.10
N HIS A 63 -8.36 -8.02 -2.98
CA HIS A 63 -8.99 -7.80 -4.29
C HIS A 63 -7.96 -7.97 -5.39
N ASP A 64 -8.17 -8.90 -6.34
CA ASP A 64 -7.27 -9.15 -7.48
C ASP A 64 -5.78 -9.34 -7.09
N GLY A 65 -5.56 -9.92 -5.91
CA GLY A 65 -4.23 -10.16 -5.33
C GLY A 65 -3.61 -8.95 -4.63
N TRP A 66 -4.31 -7.83 -4.51
CA TRP A 66 -3.94 -6.69 -3.70
C TRP A 66 -4.52 -6.81 -2.30
N ASN A 67 -3.68 -6.63 -1.28
CA ASN A 67 -4.10 -6.53 0.12
C ASN A 67 -4.33 -5.06 0.46
N LEU A 68 -5.55 -4.70 0.85
CA LEU A 68 -5.87 -3.38 1.39
C LEU A 68 -5.42 -3.33 2.85
N THR A 69 -4.61 -2.33 3.21
CA THR A 69 -4.09 -2.26 4.59
C THR A 69 -5.10 -1.66 5.56
N GLY A 70 -6.08 -0.91 5.03
CA GLY A 70 -7.02 -0.10 5.82
C GLY A 70 -6.51 1.30 6.13
N ASP A 71 -5.26 1.62 5.75
CA ASP A 71 -4.65 2.92 5.99
C ASP A 71 -4.86 3.88 4.82
N ALA A 72 -4.89 5.17 5.14
CA ALA A 72 -4.88 6.26 4.16
C ALA A 72 -3.44 6.72 3.89
N TYR A 73 -3.07 6.79 2.61
CA TYR A 73 -1.75 7.22 2.14
C TYR A 73 -1.91 8.18 0.96
N LEU A 74 -0.88 8.98 0.70
CA LEU A 74 -0.68 9.65 -0.58
C LEU A 74 0.68 9.22 -1.14
N LEU A 75 0.82 9.23 -2.46
CA LEU A 75 2.12 9.10 -3.12
C LEU A 75 2.56 10.49 -3.53
N ASP A 76 3.67 10.98 -3.01
CA ASP A 76 4.16 12.31 -3.33
C ASP A 76 4.85 12.38 -4.72
N GLU A 77 5.33 13.57 -5.09
CA GLU A 77 5.98 13.79 -6.38
C GLU A 77 7.35 13.09 -6.50
N ASP A 78 8.04 12.90 -5.38
CA ASP A 78 9.34 12.21 -5.30
C ASP A 78 9.18 10.68 -5.32
N GLY A 79 7.95 10.19 -5.12
CA GLY A 79 7.60 8.78 -5.08
C GLY A 79 7.71 8.15 -3.69
N ASP A 80 7.67 8.97 -2.63
CA ASP A 80 7.61 8.55 -1.22
C ASP A 80 6.17 8.56 -0.67
#